data_AF-A0A382B3H2-F1
#
_entry.id   AF-A0A382B3H2-F1
#
_cell.length_a   1.000
_cell.length_b   1.000
_cell.length_c   1.000
_cell.angle_alpha   90.00
_cell.angle_beta   90.00
_cell.angle_gamma   90.00
#
_symmetry.space_group_name_H-M   'P 1'
#
loop_
_entity.id
_entity.type
_entity.pdbx_description
1 polymer ?
#
loop_
_entity_poly.entity_id
_entity_poly.type
_entity_poly.pdbx_seq_one_letter_code
_entity_poly.pdbx_strand_id
1 'polypeptide(L)' 'MAESINVFGNILEPCCNNPKTGFFRNGLCDTCSEDFGFHTVCIMVTKDFLEFSKKMGNDLSTPHPAYNFPGLKPG' A
#
# COMPACT_ATOMS: atom_id res chain seq x y z
N MET A 1 17.06 -2.89 14.49
CA MET A 1 16.57 -1.94 13.47
C MET A 1 15.68 -0.95 14.18
N ALA A 2 15.80 0.34 13.88
CA ALA A 2 14.89 1.34 14.47
C ALA A 2 13.46 1.08 13.97
N GLU A 3 12.48 1.28 14.84
CA GLU A 3 11.06 1.16 14.45
C GLU A 3 10.71 2.28 13.47
N SER A 4 9.93 1.95 12.44
CA SER A 4 9.38 2.94 11.51
C SER A 4 8.42 3.86 12.25
N ILE A 5 8.44 5.14 11.90
CA ILE A 5 7.59 6.17 12.51
C ILE A 5 6.54 6.68 11.53
N ASN A 6 5.39 7.11 12.06
CA ASN A 6 4.39 7.83 11.29
C ASN A 6 4.70 9.33 11.20
N VAL A 7 3.87 10.07 10.47
CA VAL A 7 4.04 11.52 10.23
C VAL A 7 3.95 12.38 11.50
N PHE A 8 3.49 11.83 12.62
CA PHE A 8 3.44 12.51 13.93
C PHE A 8 4.65 12.20 14.80
N GLY A 9 5.61 11.40 14.32
CA GLY A 9 6.79 10.98 15.08
C GLY A 9 6.54 9.81 16.04
N ASN A 10 5.35 9.21 16.02
CA ASN A 10 5.01 8.02 16.81
C ASN A 10 5.34 6.74 16.04
N ILE A 11 5.31 5.58 16.71
CA ILE A 11 5.48 4.27 16.08
C ILE A 11 4.45 4.10 14.95
N LEU A 12 4.90 3.55 13.81
CA LEU A 12 4.06 3.27 12.65
C LEU A 12 3.08 2.12 12.96
N GLU A 13 1.79 2.40 12.83
CA GLU A 13 0.73 1.42 13.01
C GLU A 13 0.47 0.61 11.74
N PRO A 14 -0.07 -0.62 11.84
CA PRO A 14 -0.47 -1.41 10.68
C PRO A 14 -1.49 -0.67 9.81
N CYS A 15 -1.24 -0.60 8.50
CA CYS A 15 -2.18 -0.03 7.54
C CYS A 15 -3.30 -1.02 7.18
N CYS A 16 -2.96 -2.25 6.77
CA CYS A 16 -3.96 -3.28 6.47
C CYS A 16 -3.36 -4.70 6.48
N ASN A 17 -4.08 -5.64 7.10
CA ASN A 17 -3.68 -7.05 7.19
C ASN A 17 -4.52 -8.00 6.32
N ASN A 18 -5.66 -7.54 5.79
CA ASN A 18 -6.52 -8.34 4.93
C ASN A 18 -7.27 -7.44 3.91
N PRO A 19 -6.72 -7.25 2.70
CA PRO A 19 -5.51 -7.87 2.16
C PRO A 19 -4.22 -7.33 2.82
N LYS A 20 -3.18 -8.16 2.86
CA LYS A 20 -1.90 -7.79 3.49
C LYS A 20 -1.14 -6.78 2.61
N THR A 21 -0.95 -5.56 3.12
CA THR A 21 -0.33 -4.45 2.38
C THR A 21 1.16 -4.29 2.69
N GLY A 22 1.77 -3.21 2.18
CA GLY A 22 3.16 -2.82 2.40
C GLY A 22 4.09 -3.40 1.35
N PHE A 23 5.19 -2.70 1.06
CA PHE A 23 6.23 -3.17 0.14
C PHE A 23 6.76 -4.55 0.57
N PHE A 24 7.04 -4.71 1.86
CA PHE A 24 7.48 -5.97 2.46
C PHE A 24 6.37 -7.00 2.70
N ARG A 25 5.11 -6.70 2.37
CA ARG A 25 3.93 -7.55 2.67
C ARG A 25 3.79 -7.89 4.16
N ASN A 26 4.16 -6.95 5.04
CA ASN A 26 4.07 -7.04 6.50
C ASN A 26 2.82 -6.32 7.07
N GLY A 27 2.05 -5.61 6.25
CA GLY A 27 0.89 -4.82 6.65
C GLY A 27 1.20 -3.37 7.02
N LEU A 28 2.45 -2.95 6.94
CA LEU A 28 2.92 -1.59 7.27
C LEU A 28 3.28 -0.82 6.00
N CYS A 29 3.19 0.51 6.06
CA CYS A 29 3.68 1.41 5.01
C CYS A 29 5.14 1.83 5.26
N ASP A 30 5.97 0.88 5.71
CA ASP A 30 7.41 1.07 5.82
C ASP A 30 8.11 0.81 4.48
N THR A 31 9.33 1.31 4.35
CA THR A 31 10.04 1.37 3.07
C THR A 31 11.54 1.15 3.25
N CYS A 32 12.26 0.94 2.14
CA CYS A 32 13.71 0.85 2.09
C CYS A 32 14.24 1.40 0.76
N SER A 33 15.56 1.35 0.55
CA SER A 33 16.21 1.79 -0.69
C SER A 33 15.70 1.10 -1.96
N GLU A 34 15.17 -0.11 -1.84
CA GLU A 34 14.67 -0.94 -2.93
C GLU A 34 13.22 -0.61 -3.32
N ASP A 35 12.49 0.11 -2.47
CA ASP A 35 11.12 0.54 -2.73
C ASP A 35 11.10 1.88 -3.48
N PHE A 36 11.42 1.83 -4.77
CA PHE A 36 11.42 3.00 -5.64
C PHE A 36 10.04 3.67 -5.79
N GLY A 37 8.96 2.95 -5.47
CA GLY A 37 7.60 3.46 -5.48
C GLY A 37 7.21 4.22 -4.21
N PHE A 38 8.04 4.14 -3.16
CA PHE A 38 7.81 4.75 -1.85
C PHE A 38 6.38 4.51 -1.33
N HIS A 39 6.02 3.25 -1.10
CA HIS A 39 4.69 2.81 -0.64
C HIS A 39 4.43 3.18 0.83
N THR A 40 4.61 4.46 1.18
CA THR A 40 4.65 5.02 2.54
C THR A 40 3.34 5.69 2.98
N VAL A 41 2.37 5.82 2.08
CA VAL A 41 1.08 6.45 2.35
C VAL A 41 -0.01 5.38 2.50
N CYS A 42 -0.54 5.24 3.71
CA CYS A 42 -1.72 4.42 3.96
C CYS A 42 -2.98 5.17 3.51
N ILE A 43 -3.82 4.52 2.70
CA ILE A 43 -5.08 5.09 2.21
C ILE A 43 -6.22 4.10 2.36
N MET A 44 -7.41 4.62 2.63
CA MET A 44 -8.67 3.93 2.35
C MET A 44 -9.03 4.22 0.91
N VAL A 45 -9.04 3.19 0.06
CA VAL A 45 -9.19 3.43 -1.39
C VAL A 45 -10.66 3.71 -1.71
N THR A 46 -10.89 4.65 -2.62
CA THR A 46 -12.22 4.93 -3.16
C THR A 46 -12.34 4.42 -4.58
N LYS A 47 -13.57 4.24 -5.06
CA LYS A 47 -13.83 3.87 -6.46
C LYS A 47 -13.20 4.87 -7.43
N ASP A 48 -13.40 6.16 -7.16
CA ASP A 48 -12.89 7.24 -8.01
C ASP A 48 -11.36 7.25 -8.08
N PHE A 49 -10.68 6.98 -6.95
CA PHE A 49 -9.23 6.85 -6.92
C PHE A 49 -8.74 5.65 -7.75
N LEU A 50 -9.40 4.49 -7.63
CA LEU A 50 -9.04 3.30 -8.42
C LEU A 50 -9.22 3.54 -9.92
N GLU A 51 -10.32 4.19 -10.33
CA GLU A 51 -10.57 4.54 -11.73
C GLU A 51 -9.55 5.57 -12.25
N PHE A 52 -9.25 6.60 -11.46
CA PHE A 52 -8.23 7.60 -11.79
C PHE A 52 -6.85 6.96 -11.91
N SER A 53 -6.41 6.22 -10.89
CA SER A 53 -5.11 5.57 -10.83
C SER A 53 -4.89 4.64 -12.03
N LYS A 54 -5.92 3.84 -12.39
CA LYS A 54 -5.89 2.98 -13.58
C LYS A 54 -5.73 3.78 -14.88
N LYS A 55 -6.45 4.90 -15.04
CA LYS A 55 -6.30 5.80 -16.21
C LYS A 55 -4.92 6.44 -16.29
N MET A 56 -4.27 6.67 -15.15
CA MET A 56 -2.90 7.18 -15.06
C MET A 56 -1.82 6.10 -15.22
N GLY A 57 -2.19 4.85 -15.52
CA GLY A 57 -1.26 3.74 -15.74
C GLY A 57 -0.90 2.95 -14.48
N ASN A 58 -1.53 3.22 -13.35
CA ASN A 58 -1.35 2.48 -12.10
C ASN A 58 -2.63 1.70 -11.74
N ASP A 59 -2.82 0.54 -12.37
CA ASP A 59 -3.99 -0.30 -12.12
C ASP A 59 -3.85 -1.10 -10.82
N LEU A 60 -4.49 -0.58 -9.77
CA LEU A 60 -4.58 -1.24 -8.46
C LEU A 60 -5.81 -2.14 -8.30
N SER A 61 -6.65 -2.25 -9.32
CA SER A 61 -7.93 -2.98 -9.26
C SER A 61 -7.85 -4.40 -9.82
N THR A 62 -6.98 -4.62 -10.81
CA THR A 62 -6.82 -5.93 -11.45
C THR A 62 -5.98 -6.88 -10.57
N PRO A 63 -6.45 -8.11 -10.29
CA PRO A 63 -5.66 -9.09 -9.54
C PRO A 63 -4.37 -9.48 -10.30
N HIS A 64 -3.27 -9.61 -9.57
CA HIS A 64 -1.99 -10.09 -10.08
C HIS A 64 -1.49 -11.27 -9.22
N PRO A 65 -1.94 -12.51 -9.51
CA PRO A 65 -1.63 -13.69 -8.70
C PRO A 65 -0.13 -13.98 -8.55
N ALA A 66 0.67 -13.69 -9.59
CA ALA A 66 2.13 -13.85 -9.56
C ALA A 66 2.83 -12.99 -8.48
N TYR A 67 2.19 -11.91 -8.03
CA TYR A 67 2.70 -11.02 -6.97
C TYR A 67 1.87 -11.11 -5.69
N ASN A 68 1.03 -12.14 -5.56
CA ASN A 68 0.08 -12.30 -4.46
C ASN A 68 -0.76 -11.03 -4.21
N PHE A 69 -1.17 -10.36 -5.29
CA PHE A 69 -1.95 -9.15 -5.25
C PHE A 69 -3.39 -9.44 -5.68
N PRO A 70 -4.40 -9.37 -4.79
CA PRO A 70 -5.77 -9.75 -5.12
C PRO A 70 -6.54 -8.69 -5.93
N GLY A 71 -5.96 -7.50 -6.14
CA GLY A 71 -6.69 -6.33 -6.61
C GLY A 71 -7.47 -5.66 -5.48
N LEU A 72 -7.43 -4.34 -5.43
CA LEU A 72 -8.09 -3.55 -4.40
C LEU A 72 -9.57 -3.31 -4.73
N LYS A 73 -10.35 -3.13 -3.67
CA LYS A 73 -11.77 -2.74 -3.72
C LYS A 73 -11.95 -1.48 -2.87
N PRO A 74 -12.94 -0.63 -3.15
CA PRO A 74 -13.24 0.52 -2.30
C PRO A 74 -13.51 0.13 -0.85
N GLY A 75 -12.99 0.92 0.10
CA GLY A 75 -12.99 0.65 1.55
C GLY A 75 -11.59 0.49 2.11
#